data_AF-A0A960XTL6-F1
#
_entry.id   AF-A0A960XTL6-F1
#
_cell.length_a   1.000
_cell.length_b   1.000
_cell.length_c   1.000
_cell.angle_alpha   90.00
_cell.angle_beta   90.00
_cell.angle_gamma   90.00
#
_symmetry.space_group_name_H-M   'P 1'
#
loop_
_entity.id
_entity.type
_entity.pdbx_description
1 polymer ?
#
loop_
_entity_poly.entity_id
_entity_poly.type
_entity_poly.pdbx_seq_one_letter_code
_entity_poly.pdbx_strand_id
1 'polypeptide(L)'
;DQQAVYKAIKERLKKDKAKTQVLQISPIGLMEMTRQRLNESLRDSMLEPCPYCQGRGRVKTPMTMSVEIQRHLTQVIQKHRDQVGDLVIVVNPDVLNRFKSEDSALLVELERSHSGRLIFRSDPALNRERFAIIDARTEKAIEQV
;
A
#
# COMPACT_ATOMS: atom_id res chain seq x y z
N ASP A 1 8.97 -25.20 -31.99
CA ASP A 1 7.74 -26.01 -31.89
C ASP A 1 7.01 -25.89 -30.56
N GLN A 2 5.92 -25.12 -30.53
CA GLN A 2 5.03 -25.01 -29.36
C GLN A 2 4.40 -26.36 -28.98
N GLN A 3 4.07 -27.19 -29.97
CA GLN A 3 3.43 -28.49 -29.74
C GLN A 3 4.37 -29.51 -29.09
N ALA A 4 5.68 -29.41 -29.35
CA ALA A 4 6.69 -30.24 -28.69
C ALA A 4 6.77 -29.90 -27.18
N VAL A 5 6.73 -28.61 -26.84
CA VAL A 5 6.69 -28.13 -25.44
C VAL A 5 5.43 -28.63 -24.73
N TYR A 6 4.26 -28.49 -25.36
CA TYR A 6 2.99 -29.00 -24.79
C TYR A 6 3.06 -30.50 -24.49
N LYS A 7 3.53 -31.31 -25.46
CA LYS A 7 3.66 -32.77 -25.28
C LYS A 7 4.62 -33.11 -24.16
N ALA A 8 5.77 -32.44 -24.09
CA ALA A 8 6.76 -32.66 -23.03
C ALA A 8 6.21 -32.36 -21.63
N ILE A 9 5.47 -31.25 -21.48
CA ILE A 9 4.85 -30.88 -20.20
C ILE A 9 3.77 -31.89 -19.79
N LYS A 10 2.88 -32.25 -20.73
CA LYS A 10 1.83 -33.24 -20.47
C LYS A 10 2.40 -34.58 -20.02
N GLU A 11 3.50 -35.02 -20.64
CA GLU A 11 4.19 -36.26 -20.26
C GLU A 11 4.79 -36.18 -18.85
N ARG A 12 5.42 -35.05 -18.51
CA ARG A 12 6.03 -34.86 -17.18
C ARG A 12 4.99 -34.79 -16.06
N LEU A 13 3.83 -34.20 -16.32
CA LEU A 13 2.76 -34.08 -15.33
C LEU A 13 2.01 -35.39 -15.06
N LYS A 14 2.11 -36.42 -15.92
CA LYS A 14 1.53 -37.74 -15.63
C LYS A 14 2.04 -38.38 -14.33
N LYS A 15 3.23 -37.96 -13.87
CA LYS A 15 3.82 -38.43 -12.61
C LYS A 15 3.29 -37.70 -11.38
N ASP A 16 2.60 -36.57 -11.56
CA ASP A 16 2.03 -35.82 -10.46
C ASP A 16 0.79 -36.54 -9.91
N LYS A 17 0.71 -36.63 -8.59
CA LYS A 17 -0.43 -37.27 -7.91
C LYS A 17 -1.67 -36.37 -7.92
N ALA A 18 -1.50 -35.05 -8.00
CA ALA A 18 -2.62 -34.12 -8.06
C ALA A 18 -3.23 -34.11 -9.46
N LYS A 19 -4.56 -33.99 -9.55
CA LYS A 19 -5.23 -33.82 -10.85
C LYS A 19 -4.75 -32.52 -11.51
N THR A 20 -4.18 -32.62 -12.71
CA THR A 20 -3.70 -31.47 -13.50
C THR A 20 -4.45 -31.38 -14.83
N GLN A 21 -4.74 -30.16 -15.26
CA GLN A 21 -5.24 -29.86 -16.61
C GLN A 21 -4.33 -28.81 -17.25
N VAL A 22 -3.92 -29.03 -18.49
CA VAL A 22 -3.02 -28.14 -19.23
C VAL A 22 -3.62 -27.83 -20.60
N LEU A 23 -3.70 -26.56 -20.93
CA LEU A 23 -4.16 -26.05 -22.23
C LEU A 23 -2.97 -25.89 -23.20
N GLN A 24 -3.26 -25.74 -24.49
CA GLN A 24 -2.24 -25.41 -25.48
C GLN A 24 -1.68 -24.01 -25.23
N ILE A 25 -0.50 -23.72 -25.77
CA ILE A 25 0.06 -22.36 -25.75
C ILE A 25 -0.87 -21.44 -26.55
N SER A 26 -1.33 -20.38 -25.90
CA SER A 26 -2.21 -19.36 -26.49
C SER A 26 -1.46 -18.54 -27.57
N PRO A 27 -2.19 -17.80 -28.43
CA PRO A 27 -1.57 -16.93 -29.43
C PRO A 27 -0.64 -15.86 -28.82
N ILE A 28 -0.89 -15.45 -27.56
CA ILE A 28 -0.04 -14.51 -26.82
C ILE A 28 1.18 -15.19 -26.14
N GLY A 29 1.38 -16.49 -26.37
CA GLY A 29 2.54 -17.23 -25.86
C GLY A 29 2.42 -17.76 -24.42
N LEU A 30 1.25 -17.66 -23.80
CA LEU A 30 1.02 -18.19 -22.44
C LEU A 30 0.44 -19.60 -22.49
N MET A 31 0.92 -20.49 -21.62
CA MET A 31 0.34 -21.81 -21.39
C MET A 31 -0.35 -21.84 -20.03
N GLU A 32 -1.65 -22.06 -20.05
CA GLU A 32 -2.47 -22.11 -18.85
C GLU A 32 -2.56 -23.55 -18.32
N MET A 33 -2.49 -23.70 -16.99
CA MET A 33 -2.71 -24.97 -16.33
C MET A 33 -3.38 -24.80 -14.97
N THR A 34 -4.17 -25.80 -14.59
CA THR A 34 -4.71 -25.93 -13.24
C THR A 34 -4.15 -27.20 -12.60
N ARG A 35 -3.91 -27.14 -11.29
CA ARG A 35 -3.45 -28.27 -10.48
C ARG A 35 -4.29 -28.31 -9.20
N GLN A 36 -4.88 -29.46 -8.90
CA GLN A 36 -5.67 -29.66 -7.69
C GLN A 36 -4.82 -29.39 -6.43
N ARG A 37 -5.37 -28.61 -5.50
CA ARG A 37 -4.76 -28.38 -4.18
C ARG A 37 -5.11 -29.55 -3.27
N LEU A 38 -4.10 -30.35 -2.91
CA LEU A 38 -4.27 -31.48 -1.98
C LEU A 38 -3.90 -31.11 -0.55
N ASN A 39 -2.86 -30.28 -0.39
CA ASN A 39 -2.35 -29.80 0.90
C ASN A 39 -2.22 -28.28 0.86
N GLU A 40 -2.01 -27.68 2.03
CA GLU A 40 -1.55 -26.30 2.15
C GLU A 40 -0.25 -26.08 1.34
N SER A 41 -0.10 -24.88 0.78
CA SER A 41 1.09 -24.60 -0.03
C SER A 41 2.30 -24.36 0.87
N LEU A 42 3.51 -24.62 0.35
CA LEU A 42 4.73 -24.27 1.08
C LEU A 42 4.81 -22.78 1.40
N ARG A 43 4.21 -21.93 0.56
CA ARG A 43 4.15 -20.49 0.82
C ARG A 43 3.32 -20.19 2.05
N ASP A 44 2.13 -20.78 2.16
CA ASP A 44 1.23 -20.52 3.29
C ASP A 44 1.80 -21.09 4.60
N SER A 45 2.54 -22.21 4.54
CA SER A 45 3.12 -22.86 5.72
C SER A 45 4.47 -22.28 6.17
N MET A 46 5.26 -21.68 5.27
CA MET A 46 6.60 -21.19 5.58
C MET A 46 6.73 -19.66 5.60
N LEU A 47 5.75 -18.93 5.03
CA LEU A 47 5.86 -17.49 4.83
C LEU A 47 4.66 -16.77 5.44
N GLU A 48 4.92 -15.59 5.97
CA GLU A 48 3.90 -14.61 6.34
C GLU A 48 3.77 -13.53 5.26
N PRO A 49 2.59 -12.89 5.12
CA PRO A 49 2.43 -11.79 4.20
C PRO A 49 3.33 -10.62 4.59
N CYS A 50 3.92 -9.95 3.58
CA CYS A 50 4.76 -8.78 3.83
C CYS A 50 3.99 -7.70 4.62
N PRO A 51 4.48 -7.25 5.78
CA PRO A 51 3.74 -6.30 6.64
C PRO A 51 3.60 -4.90 5.99
N TYR A 52 4.44 -4.60 4.99
CA TYR A 52 4.44 -3.32 4.29
C TYR A 52 3.50 -3.31 3.08
N CYS A 53 3.73 -4.20 2.12
CA CYS A 53 3.00 -4.18 0.85
C CYS A 53 1.86 -5.21 0.77
N GLN A 54 1.75 -6.12 1.74
CA GLN A 54 0.75 -7.20 1.77
C GLN A 54 0.69 -8.00 0.46
N GLY A 55 1.85 -8.26 -0.15
CA GLY A 55 1.96 -9.01 -1.40
C GLY A 55 1.83 -8.18 -2.68
N ARG A 56 1.62 -6.85 -2.61
CA ARG A 56 1.63 -5.98 -3.80
C ARG A 56 3.00 -5.90 -4.50
N GLY A 57 4.09 -6.13 -3.78
CA GLY A 57 5.46 -6.04 -4.30
C GLY A 57 5.93 -4.62 -4.64
N ARG A 58 5.14 -3.59 -4.32
CA ARG A 58 5.44 -2.17 -4.51
C ARG A 58 4.82 -1.34 -3.39
N VAL A 59 5.42 -0.20 -3.08
CA VAL A 59 4.96 0.77 -2.07
C VAL A 59 4.83 2.16 -2.69
N LYS A 60 3.80 2.92 -2.32
CA LYS A 60 3.51 4.28 -2.82
C LYS A 60 4.70 5.20 -2.59
N THR A 61 5.04 6.05 -3.56
CA THR A 61 6.16 6.99 -3.47
C THR A 61 5.88 8.11 -2.44
N PRO A 62 6.90 8.82 -1.94
CA PRO A 62 6.69 9.98 -1.06
C PRO A 62 5.76 11.03 -1.68
N MET A 63 5.80 11.20 -3.00
CA MET A 63 4.90 12.08 -3.74
C MET A 63 3.44 11.64 -3.63
N THR A 64 3.16 10.38 -3.93
CA THR A 64 1.80 9.85 -3.83
C THR A 64 1.28 9.97 -2.41
N MET A 65 2.12 9.66 -1.41
CA MET A 65 1.75 9.79 0.00
C MET A 65 1.49 11.24 0.41
N SER A 66 2.32 12.20 -0.03
CA SER A 66 2.11 13.62 0.25
C SER A 66 0.75 14.11 -0.24
N VAL A 67 0.40 13.81 -1.49
CA VAL A 67 -0.90 14.21 -2.08
C VAL A 67 -2.07 13.56 -1.34
N GLU A 68 -1.93 12.28 -0.98
CA GLU A 68 -2.95 11.55 -0.22
C GLU A 68 -3.17 12.17 1.17
N ILE A 69 -2.09 12.41 1.92
CA ILE A 69 -2.15 13.03 3.25
C ILE A 69 -2.78 14.43 3.17
N GLN A 70 -2.38 15.26 2.20
CA GLN A 70 -2.97 16.59 2.01
C GLN A 70 -4.49 16.49 1.77
N ARG A 71 -4.92 15.55 0.92
CA ARG A 71 -6.35 15.34 0.64
C ARG A 71 -7.11 14.93 1.91
N HIS A 72 -6.55 14.01 2.70
CA HIS A 72 -7.15 13.59 3.96
C HIS A 72 -7.19 14.73 4.98
N LEU A 73 -6.12 15.52 5.09
CA LEU A 73 -6.09 16.70 5.97
C LEU A 73 -7.18 17.70 5.60
N THR A 74 -7.32 18.05 4.32
CA THR A 74 -8.39 18.95 3.86
C THR A 74 -9.77 18.40 4.21
N GLN A 75 -9.99 17.09 4.05
CA GLN A 75 -11.26 16.45 4.41
C GLN A 75 -11.54 16.51 5.91
N VAL A 76 -10.53 16.26 6.76
CA VAL A 76 -10.66 16.34 8.22
C VAL A 76 -10.94 17.77 8.66
N ILE A 77 -10.20 18.75 8.13
CA ILE A 77 -10.39 20.18 8.42
C ILE A 77 -11.81 20.62 8.03
N GLN A 78 -12.30 20.22 6.86
CA GLN A 78 -13.66 20.57 6.42
C GLN A 78 -14.74 19.91 7.28
N LYS A 79 -14.57 18.64 7.66
CA LYS A 79 -15.55 17.91 8.48
C LYS A 79 -15.63 18.40 9.92
N HIS A 80 -14.52 18.85 10.48
CA HIS A 80 -14.41 19.20 11.89
C HIS A 80 -14.01 20.67 12.14
N ARG A 81 -14.37 21.55 11.20
CA ARG A 81 -13.99 22.97 11.18
C ARG A 81 -14.21 23.70 12.51
N ASP A 82 -15.29 23.37 13.23
CA ASP A 82 -15.68 24.05 14.48
C ASP A 82 -15.20 23.32 15.75
N GLN A 83 -14.57 22.14 15.63
CA GLN A 83 -14.23 21.26 16.75
C GLN A 83 -12.74 20.97 16.89
N VAL A 84 -11.98 21.13 15.82
CA VAL A 84 -10.57 20.77 15.74
C VAL A 84 -9.70 22.03 15.82
N GLY A 85 -8.90 22.11 16.88
CA GLY A 85 -7.91 23.17 17.06
C GLY A 85 -6.60 22.82 16.34
N ASP A 86 -5.54 22.67 17.13
CA ASP A 86 -4.22 22.27 16.63
C ASP A 86 -4.23 20.79 16.23
N LEU A 87 -3.72 20.46 15.04
CA LEU A 87 -3.60 19.10 14.54
C LEU A 87 -2.14 18.65 14.55
N VAL A 88 -1.90 17.42 14.98
CA VAL A 88 -0.59 16.76 14.91
C VAL A 88 -0.64 15.66 13.85
N ILE A 89 0.18 15.80 12.82
CA ILE A 89 0.30 14.88 11.71
C ILE A 89 1.59 14.07 11.90
N VAL A 90 1.48 12.77 12.13
CA VAL A 90 2.63 11.87 12.28
C VAL A 90 2.83 11.10 10.99
N VAL A 91 4.01 11.25 10.39
CA VAL A 91 4.36 10.65 9.08
C VAL A 91 5.77 10.05 9.10
N ASN A 92 6.08 9.24 8.11
CA ASN A 92 7.45 8.78 7.89
C ASN A 92 8.40 9.96 7.49
N PRO A 93 9.69 9.94 7.89
CA PRO A 93 10.65 10.99 7.55
C PRO A 93 10.76 11.33 6.07
N ASP A 94 10.65 10.35 5.17
CA ASP A 94 10.74 10.60 3.71
C ASP A 94 9.61 11.50 3.22
N VAL A 95 8.41 11.31 3.79
CA VAL A 95 7.23 12.11 3.46
C VAL A 95 7.34 13.50 4.08
N LEU A 96 7.84 13.59 5.32
CA LEU A 96 8.08 14.88 5.97
C LEU A 96 9.12 15.73 5.24
N ASN A 97 10.19 15.11 4.74
CA ASN A 97 11.21 15.82 3.98
C ASN A 97 10.60 16.42 2.71
N ARG A 98 9.81 15.65 1.97
CA ARG A 98 9.09 16.14 0.80
C ARG A 98 8.16 17.32 1.10
N PHE A 99 7.43 17.23 2.22
CA PHE A 99 6.57 18.31 2.69
C PHE A 99 7.34 19.62 2.91
N LYS A 100 8.57 19.53 3.43
CA LYS A 100 9.42 20.70 3.69
C LYS A 100 10.08 21.26 2.43
N SER A 101 10.41 20.40 1.46
CA SER A 101 11.02 20.84 0.20
C SER A 101 9.96 21.21 -0.84
N GLU A 102 9.45 20.24 -1.59
CA GLU A 102 8.67 20.48 -2.80
C GLU A 102 7.25 20.98 -2.51
N ASP A 103 6.62 20.50 -1.43
CA ASP A 103 5.20 20.78 -1.15
C ASP A 103 5.00 21.89 -0.09
N SER A 104 6.06 22.65 0.21
CA SER A 104 6.05 23.70 1.25
C SER A 104 5.03 24.80 0.98
N ALA A 105 4.87 25.23 -0.27
CA ALA A 105 3.88 26.24 -0.65
C ALA A 105 2.43 25.78 -0.42
N LEU A 106 2.15 24.50 -0.71
CA LEU A 106 0.83 23.91 -0.51
C LEU A 106 0.49 23.79 0.98
N LEU A 107 1.48 23.47 1.82
CA LEU A 107 1.28 23.43 3.27
C LEU A 107 0.94 24.80 3.86
N VAL A 108 1.59 25.87 3.37
CA VAL A 108 1.27 27.24 3.80
C VAL A 108 -0.16 27.62 3.41
N GLU A 109 -0.62 27.21 2.23
CA GLU A 109 -2.01 27.43 1.81
C GLU A 109 -2.99 26.64 2.69
N LEU A 110 -2.65 25.38 3.00
CA LEU A 110 -3.45 24.53 3.89
C LEU A 110 -3.56 25.14 5.29
N GLU A 111 -2.45 25.64 5.84
CA GLU A 111 -2.41 26.28 7.16
C GLU A 111 -3.22 27.58 7.17
N ARG A 112 -3.21 28.38 6.10
CA ARG A 112 -4.07 29.58 5.97
C ARG A 112 -5.55 29.25 5.91
N SER A 113 -5.90 28.11 5.31
CA SER A 113 -7.29 27.67 5.21
C SER A 113 -7.85 27.14 6.54
N HIS A 114 -6.97 26.68 7.43
CA HIS A 114 -7.31 26.16 8.74
C HIS A 114 -7.22 27.24 9.82
N SER A 115 -8.08 27.18 10.82
CA SER A 115 -8.07 28.15 11.93
C SER A 115 -7.13 27.76 13.07
N GLY A 116 -6.62 26.53 13.07
CA GLY A 116 -5.62 26.02 14.03
C GLY A 116 -4.25 25.79 13.41
N ARG A 117 -3.27 25.38 14.23
CA ARG A 117 -1.91 25.08 13.75
C ARG A 117 -1.79 23.64 13.27
N LEU A 118 -0.97 23.44 12.24
CA LEU A 118 -0.64 22.11 11.73
C LEU A 118 0.79 21.73 12.15
N ILE A 119 0.91 20.73 13.01
CA ILE A 119 2.18 20.28 13.57
C ILE A 119 2.58 18.96 12.91
N PHE A 120 3.59 18.99 12.07
CA PHE A 120 4.12 17.78 11.43
C PHE A 120 5.23 17.14 12.28
N ARG A 121 5.05 15.87 12.64
CA ARG A 121 6.03 15.04 13.35
C ARG A 121 6.47 13.87 12.47
N SER A 122 7.75 13.53 12.53
CA SER A 122 8.29 12.34 11.89
C SER A 122 8.47 11.18 12.86
N ASP A 123 8.04 9.99 12.46
CA ASP A 123 8.33 8.74 13.16
C ASP A 123 9.05 7.76 12.21
N PRO A 124 10.34 7.45 12.43
CA PRO A 124 11.08 6.50 11.61
C PRO A 124 10.58 5.06 11.69
N ALA A 125 9.88 4.67 12.77
CA ALA A 125 9.31 3.33 12.91
C ALA A 125 8.04 3.15 12.06
N LEU A 126 7.44 4.26 11.60
CA LEU A 126 6.23 4.24 10.81
C LEU A 126 6.53 3.86 9.35
N ASN A 127 5.74 2.93 8.81
CA ASN A 127 5.77 2.62 7.38
C ASN A 127 5.46 3.89 6.56
N ARG A 128 6.14 4.08 5.44
CA ARG A 128 5.91 5.19 4.50
C ARG A 128 4.45 5.34 4.06
N GLU A 129 3.72 4.23 3.97
CA GLU A 129 2.30 4.24 3.58
C GLU A 129 1.33 4.48 4.75
N ARG A 130 1.85 4.65 5.96
CA ARG A 130 1.03 4.92 7.15
C ARG A 130 1.22 6.34 7.65
N PHE A 131 0.15 6.91 8.17
CA PHE A 131 0.14 8.22 8.81
C PHE A 131 -0.99 8.32 9.83
N ALA A 132 -0.83 9.22 10.79
CA ALA A 132 -1.86 9.49 11.78
C ALA A 132 -2.14 11.00 11.86
N ILE A 133 -3.41 11.35 11.97
CA ILE A 133 -3.88 12.71 12.24
C ILE A 133 -4.49 12.71 13.63
N ILE A 134 -3.88 13.46 14.54
CA ILE A 134 -4.21 13.50 15.96
C ILE A 134 -4.66 14.92 16.31
N ASP A 135 -5.74 15.05 17.07
CA ASP A 135 -6.13 16.33 17.66
C ASP A 135 -5.22 16.63 18.87
N ALA A 136 -4.51 17.77 18.85
CA ALA A 136 -3.61 18.15 19.93
C ALA A 136 -4.32 18.40 21.27
N ARG A 137 -5.62 18.72 21.25
CA ARG A 137 -6.38 18.98 22.50
C ARG A 137 -6.84 17.70 23.17
N THR A 138 -7.24 16.71 22.39
CA THR A 138 -7.84 15.48 22.91
C THR A 138 -6.89 14.29 22.89
N GLU A 139 -5.72 14.43 22.26
CA GLU A 139 -4.73 13.37 21.98
C GLU A 139 -5.33 12.14 21.29
N LYS A 140 -6.55 12.26 20.75
CA LYS A 140 -7.23 11.20 20.03
C LYS A 140 -6.83 11.23 18.57
N ALA A 141 -6.50 10.06 18.03
CA ALA A 141 -6.36 9.88 16.60
C ALA A 141 -7.74 10.09 15.94
N ILE A 142 -7.86 11.14 15.13
CA ILE A 142 -9.03 11.38 14.29
C ILE A 142 -9.04 10.39 13.13
N GLU A 143 -7.85 10.12 12.57
CA GLU A 143 -7.67 9.20 11.46
C GLU A 143 -6.30 8.53 11.55
N GLN A 144 -6.27 7.22 11.34
CA GLN A 144 -5.04 6.41 11.28
C GLN A 144 -5.15 5.45 10.10
N VAL A 145 -4.20 5.56 9.17
CA VAL A 145 -4.07 4.72 7.98
C VAL A 145 -2.76 3.94 8.04
#